data_AF-A0A917KZM0-F1
#
_entry.id   AF-A0A917KZM0-F1
#
_cell.length_a   1.000
_cell.length_b   1.000
_cell.length_c   1.000
_cell.angle_alpha   90.00
_cell.angle_beta   90.00
_cell.angle_gamma   90.00
#
_symmetry.space_group_name_H-M   'P 1'
#
loop_
_entity.id
_entity.type
_entity.pdbx_description
1 polymer ?
#
loop_
_entity_poly.entity_id
_entity_poly.type
_entity_poly.pdbx_seq_one_letter_code
_entity_poly.pdbx_strand_id
1 'polypeptide(L)'
;MSRHGGNGRAAALRMAAAGVLTVWDAPAREGLDNAITALRAALTTPPARPAREPGASRQPRTGTKQETVLALLRRDEGATIAQIIHATGWQQHTVRGFLAGLKRHGVTIEVLERVHQVGPNKQGAKGSYSIYRIAAAIAPAEAD
;
A
#
# COMPACT_ATOMS: atom_id res chain seq x y z
N MET A 1 -5.13 32.94 2.36
CA MET A 1 -4.61 31.61 1.94
C MET A 1 -4.43 30.73 3.18
N SER A 2 -5.48 30.07 3.66
CA SER A 2 -5.40 29.25 4.88
C SER A 2 -5.64 27.79 4.53
N ARG A 3 -4.58 26.98 4.55
CA ARG A 3 -4.66 25.51 4.50
C ARG A 3 -4.00 24.95 5.74
N HIS A 4 -4.78 24.62 6.77
CA HIS A 4 -4.31 23.87 7.94
C HIS A 4 -5.38 22.87 8.41
N GLY A 5 -5.73 21.91 7.54
CA GLY A 5 -6.67 20.83 7.85
C GLY A 5 -6.04 19.55 8.42
N GLY A 6 -4.74 19.55 8.76
CA GLY A 6 -4.01 18.33 9.13
C GLY A 6 -3.48 18.26 10.58
N ASN A 7 -3.53 19.35 11.34
CA ASN A 7 -2.79 19.47 12.61
C ASN A 7 -3.62 19.22 13.88
N GLY A 8 -4.92 18.93 13.75
CA GLY A 8 -5.83 18.81 14.91
C GLY A 8 -5.46 17.69 15.88
N ARG A 9 -5.13 16.48 15.38
CA ARG A 9 -4.76 15.35 16.25
C ARG A 9 -3.44 15.59 16.96
N ALA A 10 -2.44 16.07 16.25
CA ALA A 10 -1.11 16.32 16.81
C ALA A 10 -1.14 17.45 17.84
N ALA A 11 -2.03 18.44 17.68
CA ALA A 11 -2.29 19.46 18.70
C ALA A 11 -3.05 18.88 19.91
N ALA A 12 -4.13 18.11 19.68
CA ALA A 12 -4.93 17.50 20.74
C ALA A 12 -4.11 16.53 21.62
N LEU A 13 -3.24 15.71 21.01
CA LEU A 13 -2.35 14.80 21.74
C LEU A 13 -1.35 15.57 22.61
N ARG A 14 -0.77 16.65 22.09
CA ARG A 14 0.15 17.50 22.87
C ARG A 14 -0.56 18.18 24.04
N MET A 15 -1.76 18.69 23.82
CA MET A 15 -2.57 19.31 24.89
C MET A 15 -2.93 18.31 25.99
N ALA A 16 -3.35 17.10 25.63
CA ALA A 16 -3.67 16.06 26.61
C ALA A 16 -2.43 15.59 27.39
N ALA A 17 -1.28 15.45 26.72
CA ALA A 17 -0.02 15.12 27.39
C ALA A 17 0.44 16.24 28.35
N ALA A 18 0.32 17.50 27.94
CA ALA A 18 0.60 18.64 28.81
C ALA A 18 -0.31 18.67 30.04
N GLY A 19 -1.60 18.36 29.89
CA GLY A 19 -2.54 18.26 31.01
C GLY A 19 -2.14 17.19 32.04
N VAL A 20 -1.64 16.03 31.59
CA VAL A 20 -1.13 14.99 32.50
C VAL A 20 0.11 15.48 33.27
N LEU A 21 1.05 16.14 32.61
CA LEU A 21 2.25 16.69 33.27
C LEU A 21 1.87 17.73 34.33
N THR A 22 0.97 18.65 34.00
CA THR A 22 0.49 19.67 34.93
C THR A 22 -0.14 19.06 36.19
N VAL A 23 -0.94 17.99 36.05
CA VAL A 23 -1.56 17.34 37.21
C VAL A 23 -0.56 16.48 37.97
N TRP A 24 0.43 15.87 37.29
CA TRP A 24 1.47 15.06 37.93
C TRP A 24 2.38 15.87 38.85
N ASP A 25 2.67 17.12 38.48
CA ASP A 25 3.48 18.07 39.24
C ASP A 25 2.70 18.78 40.37
N ALA A 26 1.36 18.65 40.40
CA ALA A 26 0.54 19.22 41.47
C ALA A 26 0.65 18.39 42.77
N PRO A 27 0.70 19.03 43.96
CA PRO A 27 0.92 18.33 45.23
C PRO A 27 -0.20 17.34 45.59
N ALA A 28 -1.44 17.61 45.18
CA ALA A 28 -2.60 16.77 45.46
C ALA A 28 -2.93 15.78 44.33
N ARG A 29 -2.36 15.97 43.12
CA ARG A 29 -2.61 15.16 41.90
C ARG A 29 -4.09 14.91 41.58
N GLU A 30 -4.96 15.81 42.02
CA GLU A 30 -6.40 15.71 41.83
C GLU A 30 -6.74 15.75 40.35
N GLY A 31 -7.57 14.81 39.89
CA GLY A 31 -7.96 14.71 38.48
C GLY A 31 -6.93 14.03 37.57
N LEU A 32 -5.91 13.35 38.11
CA LEU A 32 -4.93 12.60 37.31
C LEU A 32 -5.61 11.53 36.44
N ASP A 33 -6.62 10.83 36.99
CA ASP A 33 -7.40 9.84 36.24
C ASP A 33 -8.12 10.44 35.04
N ASN A 34 -8.65 11.66 35.19
CA ASN A 34 -9.32 12.37 34.09
C ASN A 34 -8.31 12.81 33.03
N ALA A 35 -7.13 13.29 33.44
CA ALA A 35 -6.06 13.67 32.53
C ALA A 35 -5.51 12.45 31.76
N ILE A 36 -5.29 11.32 32.44
CA ILE A 36 -4.87 10.05 31.82
C ILE A 36 -5.95 9.53 30.85
N THR A 37 -7.23 9.65 31.21
CA THR A 37 -8.35 9.27 30.34
C THR A 37 -8.39 10.12 29.08
N ALA A 38 -8.18 11.43 29.19
CA ALA A 38 -8.09 12.33 28.04
C ALA A 38 -6.90 12.01 27.13
N LEU A 39 -5.72 11.68 27.69
CA LEU A 39 -4.55 11.27 26.93
C LEU A 39 -4.79 9.94 26.19
N ARG A 40 -5.40 8.95 26.85
CA ARG A 40 -5.78 7.69 26.22
C ARG A 40 -6.75 7.90 25.06
N ALA A 41 -7.76 8.75 25.24
CA ALA A 41 -8.71 9.09 24.17
C ALA A 41 -8.00 9.75 22.97
N ALA A 42 -7.05 10.67 23.20
CA ALA A 42 -6.28 11.29 22.13
C ALA A 42 -5.36 10.29 21.38
N LEU A 43 -4.86 9.27 22.06
CA LEU A 43 -4.05 8.20 21.48
C LEU A 43 -4.89 7.24 20.62
N THR A 44 -6.11 6.93 21.05
CA THR A 44 -7.01 5.97 20.37
C THR A 44 -7.85 6.61 19.27
N THR A 45 -8.06 7.93 19.27
CA THR A 45 -8.86 8.64 18.26
C THR A 45 -8.25 8.51 16.87
N PRO A 46 -8.82 7.75 15.92
CA PRO A 46 -8.27 7.62 14.58
C PRO A 46 -8.14 9.00 13.93
N PRO A 47 -7.09 9.27 13.14
CA PRO A 47 -7.06 10.51 12.36
C PRO A 47 -8.35 10.55 11.52
N ALA A 48 -9.05 11.68 11.54
CA ALA A 48 -10.11 11.94 10.58
C ALA A 48 -9.47 11.82 9.19
N ARG A 49 -9.63 10.64 8.57
CA ARG A 49 -9.27 10.43 7.18
C ARG A 49 -10.18 11.40 6.44
N PRO A 50 -9.65 12.38 5.67
CA PRO A 50 -10.53 13.17 4.83
C PRO A 50 -11.33 12.16 4.02
N ALA A 51 -12.66 12.24 4.11
CA ALA A 51 -13.55 11.37 3.38
C ALA A 51 -13.11 11.46 1.91
N ARG A 52 -12.50 10.38 1.42
CA ARG A 52 -12.10 10.32 0.03
C ARG A 52 -13.42 10.18 -0.72
N GLU A 53 -13.80 11.22 -1.46
CA GLU A 53 -14.97 11.17 -2.32
C GLU A 53 -14.94 9.86 -3.12
N PRO A 54 -15.96 9.00 -2.98
CA PRO A 54 -16.10 7.83 -3.84
C PRO A 54 -16.47 8.34 -5.22
N GLY A 55 -15.46 8.61 -6.05
CA GLY A 55 -15.68 9.18 -7.39
C GLY A 55 -14.49 9.91 -8.00
N ALA A 56 -13.46 10.25 -7.22
CA ALA A 56 -12.22 10.78 -7.79
C ALA A 56 -11.45 9.67 -8.52
N SER A 57 -11.80 9.45 -9.79
CA SER A 57 -10.97 8.75 -10.76
C SER A 57 -9.60 9.42 -10.73
N ARG A 58 -8.64 8.74 -10.10
CA ARG A 58 -7.23 9.15 -10.19
C ARG A 58 -6.88 9.00 -11.66
N GLN A 59 -6.84 10.12 -12.39
CA GLN A 59 -6.20 10.15 -13.68
C GLN A 59 -4.82 9.49 -13.52
N PRO A 60 -4.47 8.49 -14.35
CA PRO A 60 -3.20 7.80 -14.23
C PRO A 60 -2.11 8.85 -14.39
N ARG A 61 -1.36 9.08 -13.29
CA ARG A 61 -0.20 9.94 -13.31
C ARG A 61 0.85 9.23 -14.16
N THR A 62 1.12 9.78 -15.35
CA THR A 62 2.19 9.34 -16.25
C THR A 62 3.50 9.26 -15.48
N GLY A 63 4.26 8.16 -15.64
CA GLY A 63 5.53 7.93 -14.94
C GLY A 63 5.43 7.42 -13.50
N THR A 64 4.26 6.95 -13.05
CA THR A 64 4.16 6.26 -11.76
C THR A 64 4.64 4.82 -11.86
N LYS A 65 5.24 4.29 -10.79
CA LYS A 65 5.69 2.89 -10.68
C LYS A 65 4.61 1.88 -11.10
N GLN A 66 3.32 2.23 -10.96
CA GLN A 66 2.17 1.44 -11.43
C GLN A 66 2.14 1.27 -12.96
N GLU A 67 2.37 2.35 -13.71
CA GLU A 67 2.46 2.32 -15.17
C GLU A 67 3.63 1.45 -15.62
N THR A 68 4.77 1.53 -14.94
CA THR A 68 5.92 0.65 -15.17
C THR A 68 5.54 -0.82 -14.99
N VAL A 69 4.82 -1.20 -13.92
CA VAL A 69 4.37 -2.58 -13.72
C VAL A 69 3.41 -3.02 -14.82
N LEU A 70 2.44 -2.18 -15.19
CA LEU A 70 1.49 -2.50 -16.27
C LEU A 70 2.21 -2.67 -17.62
N ALA A 71 3.19 -1.83 -17.93
CA ALA A 71 4.01 -1.95 -19.14
C ALA A 71 4.82 -3.26 -19.15
N LEU A 72 5.38 -3.67 -18.02
CA LEU A 72 6.07 -4.97 -17.89
C LEU A 72 5.11 -6.15 -18.12
N LEU A 73 3.92 -6.11 -17.53
CA LEU A 73 2.94 -7.20 -17.64
C LEU A 73 2.25 -7.27 -19.02
N ARG A 74 2.27 -6.18 -19.80
CA ARG A 74 1.73 -6.13 -21.18
C ARG A 74 2.64 -6.80 -22.21
N ARG A 75 3.92 -7.06 -21.87
CA ARG A 75 4.86 -7.76 -22.76
C ARG A 75 4.41 -9.19 -22.97
N ASP A 76 4.71 -9.77 -24.13
CA ASP A 76 4.36 -11.16 -24.43
C ASP A 76 5.10 -12.15 -23.53
N GLU A 77 6.33 -11.83 -23.14
CA GLU A 77 7.12 -12.59 -22.15
C GLU A 77 6.54 -12.49 -20.73
N GLY A 78 5.63 -11.55 -20.47
CA GLY A 78 5.16 -11.21 -19.13
C GLY A 78 6.27 -10.66 -18.23
N ALA A 79 6.05 -10.74 -16.91
CA ALA A 79 7.00 -10.31 -15.91
C ALA A 79 6.94 -11.16 -14.64
N THR A 80 8.12 -11.43 -14.07
CA THR A 80 8.27 -12.05 -12.76
C THR A 80 8.16 -11.01 -11.65
N ILE A 81 7.85 -11.47 -10.43
CA ILE A 81 7.89 -10.61 -9.24
C ILE A 81 9.28 -9.96 -9.07
N ALA A 82 10.37 -10.68 -9.36
CA ALA A 82 11.72 -10.15 -9.24
C ALA A 82 11.99 -8.98 -10.20
N GLN A 83 11.56 -9.10 -11.46
CA GLN A 83 11.67 -8.01 -12.44
C GLN A 83 10.85 -6.79 -12.02
N ILE A 84 9.65 -7.01 -11.48
CA ILE A 84 8.80 -5.92 -10.97
C ILE A 84 9.44 -5.24 -9.75
N ILE A 85 10.03 -6.01 -8.82
CA ILE A 85 10.78 -5.46 -7.68
C ILE A 85 11.93 -4.60 -8.19
N HIS A 86 12.72 -5.10 -9.14
CA HIS A 86 13.88 -4.38 -9.67
C HIS A 86 13.48 -3.06 -10.35
N ALA A 87 12.42 -3.07 -11.16
CA ALA A 87 11.95 -1.89 -11.88
C ALA A 87 11.29 -0.82 -10.99
N THR A 88 10.75 -1.22 -9.82
CA THR A 88 9.95 -0.32 -8.97
C THR A 88 10.60 0.00 -7.61
N GLY A 89 11.52 -0.84 -7.14
CA GLY A 89 12.03 -0.84 -5.76
C GLY A 89 10.98 -1.27 -4.72
N TRP A 90 9.87 -1.88 -5.12
CA TRP A 90 8.86 -2.37 -4.17
C TRP A 90 9.30 -3.66 -3.49
N GLN A 91 8.81 -3.85 -2.26
CA GLN A 91 8.99 -5.12 -1.56
C GLN A 91 8.09 -6.20 -2.16
N GLN A 92 8.47 -7.47 -1.99
CA GLN A 92 7.75 -8.61 -2.58
C GLN A 92 6.26 -8.65 -2.19
N HIS A 93 5.94 -8.37 -0.94
CA HIS A 93 4.56 -8.36 -0.45
C HIS A 93 3.74 -7.21 -1.05
N THR A 94 4.37 -6.06 -1.35
CA THR A 94 3.73 -4.94 -2.04
C THR A 94 3.39 -5.31 -3.47
N VAL A 95 4.31 -5.96 -4.19
CA VAL A 95 4.09 -6.45 -5.55
C VAL A 95 2.93 -7.45 -5.58
N ARG A 96 2.92 -8.43 -4.66
CA ARG A 96 1.82 -9.41 -4.55
C ARG A 96 0.48 -8.73 -4.27
N GLY A 97 0.45 -7.75 -3.37
CA GLY A 97 -0.76 -6.97 -3.08
C GLY A 97 -1.25 -6.17 -4.29
N PHE A 98 -0.32 -5.59 -5.06
CA PHE A 98 -0.65 -4.87 -6.29
C PHE A 98 -1.24 -5.80 -7.35
N LEU A 99 -0.59 -6.92 -7.64
CA LEU A 99 -1.09 -7.92 -8.60
C LEU A 99 -2.47 -8.45 -8.22
N ALA A 100 -2.71 -8.74 -6.94
CA ALA A 100 -4.03 -9.14 -6.45
C ALA A 100 -5.09 -8.02 -6.59
N GLY A 101 -4.67 -6.76 -6.47
CA GLY A 101 -5.53 -5.59 -6.62
C GLY A 101 -5.94 -5.31 -8.07
N LEU A 102 -5.14 -5.71 -9.06
CA LEU A 102 -5.42 -5.46 -10.49
C LEU A 102 -6.75 -6.05 -10.96
N LYS A 103 -7.16 -7.21 -10.41
CA LYS A 103 -8.46 -7.81 -10.70
C LYS A 103 -9.64 -6.90 -10.35
N ARG A 104 -9.54 -6.14 -9.25
CA ARG A 104 -10.58 -5.16 -8.85
C ARG A 104 -10.63 -3.94 -9.76
N HIS A 105 -9.56 -3.71 -10.52
CA HIS A 105 -9.45 -2.63 -11.50
C HIS A 105 -9.80 -3.10 -12.93
N GLY A 106 -10.39 -4.29 -13.09
CA GLY A 106 -10.76 -4.84 -14.40
C GLY A 106 -9.59 -5.37 -15.22
N VAL A 107 -8.41 -5.54 -14.61
CA VAL A 107 -7.22 -6.10 -15.27
C VAL A 107 -7.07 -7.56 -14.86
N THR A 108 -7.24 -8.47 -15.82
CA THR A 108 -7.05 -9.90 -15.61
C THR A 108 -5.57 -10.25 -15.75
N ILE A 109 -5.04 -10.96 -14.74
CA ILE A 109 -3.65 -11.44 -14.74
C ILE A 109 -3.63 -12.94 -14.95
N GLU A 110 -2.88 -13.38 -15.94
CA GLU A 110 -2.60 -14.78 -16.26
C GLU A 110 -1.21 -15.17 -15.76
N VAL A 111 -1.07 -16.44 -15.38
CA VAL A 111 0.23 -17.03 -15.06
C VAL A 111 0.64 -17.86 -16.27
N LEU A 112 1.59 -17.36 -17.06
CA LEU A 112 2.07 -18.04 -18.27
C LEU A 112 2.80 -19.32 -17.92
N GLU A 113 3.71 -19.23 -16.94
CA GLU A 113 4.56 -20.35 -16.57
C GLU A 113 4.86 -20.34 -15.07
N ARG A 114 4.83 -21.52 -14.47
CA ARG A 114 5.40 -21.79 -13.15
C ARG A 114 6.66 -22.63 -13.35
N VAL A 115 7.81 -21.96 -13.37
CA VAL A 115 9.09 -22.65 -13.48
C VAL A 115 9.46 -23.21 -12.11
N HIS A 116 9.55 -24.53 -11.99
CA HIS A 116 10.09 -25.20 -10.80
C HIS A 116 11.61 -25.17 -10.85
N GLN A 117 12.20 -24.25 -10.10
CA GLN A 117 13.64 -24.14 -10.01
C GLN A 117 14.18 -25.13 -8.95
N VAL A 118 14.33 -26.41 -9.29
CA VAL A 118 15.11 -27.40 -8.50
C VAL A 118 15.80 -28.45 -9.39
N GLY A 119 17.10 -28.65 -9.18
CA GLY A 119 17.97 -29.68 -9.76
C GLY A 119 19.15 -30.00 -8.82
N PRO A 120 19.82 -31.17 -8.95
CA PRO A 120 20.47 -31.87 -7.83
C PRO A 120 21.76 -31.25 -7.25
N ASN A 121 22.37 -30.23 -7.87
CA ASN A 121 23.55 -29.54 -7.32
C ASN A 121 23.31 -28.03 -7.20
N LYS A 122 22.63 -27.67 -6.10
CA LYS A 122 22.12 -26.34 -5.71
C LYS A 122 23.11 -25.18 -5.97
N GLN A 123 22.65 -24.04 -6.51
CA GLN A 123 22.82 -22.71 -5.88
C GLN A 123 22.04 -21.59 -6.61
N GLY A 124 21.18 -20.84 -5.89
CA GLY A 124 20.70 -19.52 -6.33
C GLY A 124 19.18 -19.26 -6.35
N ALA A 125 18.60 -19.11 -5.16
CA ALA A 125 17.31 -18.44 -4.85
C ALA A 125 15.99 -19.26 -4.83
N LYS A 126 15.07 -18.76 -4.00
CA LYS A 126 14.02 -19.47 -3.26
C LYS A 126 12.74 -19.67 -4.08
N GLY A 127 12.44 -20.93 -4.43
CA GLY A 127 11.12 -21.40 -4.85
C GLY A 127 10.74 -21.08 -6.30
N SER A 128 9.77 -21.83 -6.82
CA SER A 128 9.22 -21.64 -8.17
C SER A 128 8.85 -20.17 -8.42
N TYR A 129 9.30 -19.58 -9.53
CA TYR A 129 8.82 -18.27 -9.95
C TYR A 129 7.66 -18.42 -10.93
N SER A 130 6.71 -17.50 -10.82
CA SER A 130 5.58 -17.38 -11.73
C SER A 130 5.82 -16.20 -12.65
N ILE A 131 5.61 -16.40 -13.94
CA ILE A 131 5.59 -15.34 -14.94
C ILE A 131 4.15 -14.84 -15.05
N TYR A 132 3.93 -13.55 -14.76
CA TYR A 132 2.62 -12.90 -14.80
C TYR A 132 2.46 -12.09 -16.07
N ARG A 133 1.29 -12.16 -16.71
CA ARG A 133 0.91 -11.38 -17.90
C ARG A 133 -0.46 -10.76 -17.71
N ILE A 134 -0.73 -9.60 -18.29
CA ILE A 134 -2.10 -9.12 -18.45
C ILE A 134 -2.73 -9.90 -19.60
N ALA A 135 -3.88 -10.54 -19.35
CA ALA A 135 -4.68 -11.13 -20.41
C ALA A 135 -5.06 -10.01 -21.39
N ALA A 136 -4.42 -9.97 -22.55
CA ALA A 136 -4.94 -9.17 -23.65
C ALA A 136 -6.32 -9.72 -23.97
N ALA A 137 -7.31 -8.84 -24.16
CA ALA A 137 -8.52 -9.25 -24.86
C ALA A 137 -8.05 -9.92 -26.15
N ILE A 138 -8.28 -11.22 -26.24
CA ILE A 138 -7.92 -12.02 -27.41
C ILE A 138 -8.60 -11.29 -28.58
N ALA A 139 -7.80 -10.59 -29.39
CA ALA A 139 -8.30 -10.09 -30.65
C ALA A 139 -8.82 -11.33 -31.39
N PRO A 140 -10.07 -11.34 -31.88
CA PRO A 140 -10.56 -12.49 -32.63
C PRO A 140 -9.54 -12.75 -33.73
N ALA A 141 -8.96 -13.95 -33.73
CA ALA A 141 -8.12 -14.41 -34.81
C ALA A 141 -8.90 -14.18 -36.09
N GLU A 142 -8.39 -13.24 -36.89
CA GLU A 142 -8.87 -12.90 -38.22
C GLU A 142 -8.92 -14.20 -39.02
N ALA A 143 -10.09 -14.47 -39.58
CA ALA A 143 -10.32 -15.55 -40.50
C ALA A 143 -9.60 -15.25 -41.82
N ASP A 144 -8.81 -16.22 -42.29
CA ASP A 144 -8.59 -16.49 -43.72
C ASP A 144 -8.39 -17.99 -43.91
#